data_AF-A0A812IFQ9-F1
#
_entry.id   AF-A0A812IFQ9-F1
#
_cell.length_a   1.000
_cell.length_b   1.000
_cell.length_c   1.000
_cell.angle_alpha   90.00
_cell.angle_beta   90.00
_cell.angle_gamma   90.00
#
_symmetry.space_group_name_H-M   'P 1'
#
loop_
_entity.id
_entity.type
_entity.pdbx_description
1 polymer ?
#
loop_
_entity_poly.entity_id
_entity_poly.type
_entity_poly.pdbx_seq_one_letter_code
_entity_poly.pdbx_strand_id
1 'polypeptide(L)'
;MVDCTPFAYPFKANVAAATWKNTVCVVVEPQYLVAMKDDTRWLAESSLGELLNFSPKSDPFFVVPSSRDAVTASNPMTQTLQAKHPVPERRPKLPLQSSLLRRIRKAELLIMRESMEEAFGTLQRLGDTQVEGAVCARWAMRAVLFLSGLCLVSCQEPWPSDSIGERTVERISAGKRAGKFIACTVCEHVVQSALPKTSEVDDLRKILASEEFVEHLGDAKTTCGMKRLATLFKRLKLEVAALPDGTAELRATKSHSEPFYEEINKSELAFHWKSFAVEHACLEVFRQDADSVHSAMLKEFDKLVAETPSEEARKDPSEVLRGNFCMLFAALAN
;
A
#
# COMPACT_ATOMS: atom_id res chain seq x y z
N MET A 1 -6.64 41.98 -30.43
CA MET A 1 -5.34 42.58 -30.76
C MET A 1 -5.19 43.81 -29.89
N VAL A 2 -4.44 43.70 -28.80
CA VAL A 2 -4.09 44.83 -27.93
C VAL A 2 -2.63 44.65 -27.59
N ASP A 3 -1.83 45.57 -28.11
CA ASP A 3 -0.37 45.63 -27.99
C ASP A 3 0.07 46.02 -26.58
N CYS A 4 1.05 45.29 -26.06
CA CYS A 4 1.81 45.63 -24.88
C CYS A 4 2.97 46.55 -25.27
N THR A 5 3.05 47.74 -24.69
CA THR A 5 4.28 48.56 -24.69
C THR A 5 4.92 48.54 -23.28
N PRO A 6 6.25 48.41 -23.16
CA PRO A 6 6.93 48.32 -21.87
C PRO A 6 7.33 49.70 -21.36
N PHE A 7 6.99 49.99 -20.10
CA PHE A 7 7.50 51.13 -19.34
C PHE A 7 8.83 50.76 -18.69
N ALA A 8 9.91 51.45 -19.07
CA ALA A 8 11.22 51.38 -18.45
C ALA A 8 11.37 52.55 -17.46
N TYR A 9 11.85 52.28 -16.23
CA TYR A 9 12.50 53.30 -15.40
C TYR A 9 13.71 52.73 -14.65
N PRO A 10 14.74 53.55 -14.38
CA PRO A 10 16.07 53.11 -13.98
C PRO A 10 16.24 53.17 -12.45
N PHE A 11 16.88 52.15 -11.87
CA PHE A 11 17.28 52.18 -10.46
C PHE A 11 18.75 52.59 -10.35
N LYS A 12 19.00 53.73 -9.67
CA LYS A 12 20.34 54.19 -9.31
C LYS A 12 20.87 53.38 -8.13
N ALA A 13 22.07 52.85 -8.28
CA ALA A 13 22.85 52.22 -7.23
C ALA A 13 23.31 53.25 -6.19
N ASN A 14 23.21 52.91 -4.91
CA ASN A 14 24.01 53.49 -3.85
C ASN A 14 24.60 52.34 -3.02
N VAL A 15 25.90 52.19 -3.12
CA VAL A 15 26.73 51.25 -2.37
C VAL A 15 27.12 51.93 -1.07
N ALA A 16 26.72 51.37 0.06
CA ALA A 16 27.28 51.69 1.37
C ALA A 16 27.92 50.42 1.94
N ALA A 17 29.26 50.47 2.09
CA ALA A 17 30.07 49.40 2.64
C ALA A 17 29.84 49.27 4.15
N ALA A 18 29.31 48.12 4.59
CA ALA A 18 29.26 47.74 6.00
C ALA A 18 30.10 46.47 6.18
N THR A 19 31.31 46.64 6.72
CA THR A 19 32.18 45.54 7.14
C THR A 19 31.64 44.90 8.42
N TRP A 20 30.96 43.75 8.29
CA TRP A 20 30.58 42.90 9.42
C TRP A 20 31.66 41.82 9.61
N LYS A 21 32.27 41.79 10.80
CA LYS A 21 33.16 40.72 11.24
C LYS A 21 32.29 39.51 11.59
N ASN A 22 32.28 38.50 10.70
CA ASN A 22 31.65 37.21 10.95
C ASN A 22 32.47 36.41 11.97
N THR A 23 32.04 36.40 13.23
CA THR A 23 32.43 35.35 14.17
C THR A 23 31.46 34.19 13.98
N VAL A 24 31.87 33.19 13.21
CA VAL A 24 31.12 31.95 13.02
C VAL A 24 31.30 31.11 14.28
N CYS A 25 30.27 31.05 15.13
CA CYS A 25 30.16 30.02 16.15
C CYS A 25 29.82 28.71 15.44
N VAL A 26 30.82 27.86 15.21
CA VAL A 26 30.60 26.48 14.76
C VAL A 26 30.04 25.71 15.94
N VAL A 27 28.72 25.56 15.98
CA VAL A 27 28.09 24.52 16.81
C VAL A 27 28.44 23.20 16.12
N VAL A 28 29.40 22.48 16.69
CA VAL A 28 29.73 21.12 16.25
C VAL A 28 28.60 20.23 16.76
N GLU A 29 27.58 20.01 15.92
CA GLU A 29 26.59 18.98 16.18
C GLU A 29 27.32 17.63 16.32
N PRO A 30 27.04 16.83 17.36
CA PRO A 30 27.63 15.50 17.47
C PRO A 30 27.26 14.72 16.21
N GLN A 31 28.27 14.25 15.48
CA GLN A 31 28.06 13.47 14.27
C GLN A 31 27.09 12.33 14.58
N TYR A 32 25.92 12.34 13.93
CA TYR A 32 24.83 11.37 14.15
C TYR A 32 25.32 9.91 14.07
N LEU A 33 26.32 9.64 13.21
CA LEU A 33 26.97 8.34 13.08
C LEU A 33 27.72 7.88 14.35
N VAL A 34 28.24 8.82 15.13
CA VAL A 34 28.90 8.55 16.42
C VAL A 34 27.86 8.28 17.51
N ALA A 35 26.69 8.91 17.47
CA ALA A 35 25.58 8.61 18.38
C ALA A 35 25.00 7.20 18.12
N MET A 36 24.76 6.84 16.85
CA MET A 36 24.30 5.50 16.47
C MET A 36 25.28 4.37 16.85
N LYS A 37 26.59 4.67 16.91
CA LYS A 37 27.63 3.73 17.32
C LYS A 37 27.44 3.29 18.78
N ASP A 38 27.18 4.23 19.68
CA ASP A 38 27.01 3.89 21.10
C ASP A 38 25.66 3.18 21.34
N ASP A 39 24.64 3.52 20.54
CA ASP A 39 23.30 2.91 20.59
C ASP A 39 23.25 1.45 20.12
N THR A 40 24.27 0.94 19.44
CA THR A 40 24.32 -0.48 19.00
C THR A 40 25.24 -1.34 19.86
N ARG A 41 26.01 -0.73 20.78
CA ARG A 41 26.96 -1.44 21.65
C ARG A 41 26.28 -2.48 22.55
N TRP A 42 25.07 -2.19 23.02
CA TRP A 42 24.29 -3.11 23.84
C TRP A 42 23.91 -4.40 23.10
N LEU A 43 23.84 -4.41 21.76
CA LEU A 43 23.58 -5.63 20.99
C LEU A 43 24.76 -6.60 21.07
N ALA A 44 25.99 -6.08 20.97
CA ALA A 44 27.22 -6.87 21.12
C ALA A 44 27.40 -7.38 22.55
N GLU A 45 26.92 -6.64 23.56
CA GLU A 45 26.95 -7.03 24.97
C GLU A 45 25.77 -7.92 25.40
N SER A 46 24.75 -8.09 24.55
CA SER A 46 23.59 -8.94 24.82
C SER A 46 23.87 -10.42 24.50
N SER A 47 22.97 -11.33 24.89
CA SER A 47 23.06 -12.74 24.51
C SER A 47 23.01 -13.00 22.99
N LEU A 48 22.61 -12.02 22.17
CA LEU A 48 22.76 -12.06 20.71
C LEU A 48 24.21 -11.87 20.26
N GLY A 49 25.04 -11.18 21.06
CA GLY A 49 26.49 -11.05 20.89
C GLY A 49 27.23 -12.38 20.90
N GLU A 50 26.75 -13.34 21.69
CA GLU A 50 27.32 -14.69 21.75
C GLU A 50 27.00 -15.52 20.49
N LEU A 51 25.89 -15.19 19.82
CA LEU A 51 25.39 -15.91 18.64
C LEU A 51 25.90 -15.31 17.32
N LEU A 52 26.25 -14.03 17.32
CA LEU A 52 26.65 -13.27 16.14
C LEU A 52 28.08 -12.74 16.33
N ASN A 53 28.99 -13.12 15.44
CA ASN A 53 30.35 -12.59 15.45
C ASN A 53 30.34 -11.14 14.96
N PHE A 54 30.34 -10.20 15.90
CA PHE A 54 30.51 -8.78 15.60
C PHE A 54 31.98 -8.48 15.25
N SER A 55 32.19 -7.70 14.19
CA SER A 55 33.53 -7.25 13.82
C SER A 55 34.10 -6.37 14.94
N PRO A 56 35.36 -6.57 15.37
CA PRO A 56 36.01 -5.70 16.33
C PRO A 56 36.41 -4.34 15.71
N LYS A 57 36.32 -4.20 14.38
CA LYS A 57 36.56 -2.93 13.69
C LYS A 57 35.36 -2.03 13.89
N SER A 58 35.60 -0.75 14.18
CA SER A 58 34.58 0.29 14.32
C SER A 58 33.98 0.62 12.95
N ASP A 59 33.15 -0.28 12.43
CA ASP A 59 32.32 -0.05 11.25
C ASP A 59 30.91 0.34 11.72
N PRO A 60 30.41 1.55 11.40
CA PRO A 60 29.07 1.98 11.78
C PRO A 60 27.96 1.13 11.16
N PHE A 61 28.28 0.28 10.17
CA PHE A 61 27.37 -0.69 9.58
C PHE A 61 27.65 -2.08 10.12
N PHE A 62 27.29 -2.31 11.39
CA PHE A 62 27.45 -3.57 12.13
C PHE A 62 26.64 -4.76 11.56
N VAL A 63 26.72 -5.08 10.26
CA VAL A 63 26.33 -6.40 9.73
C VAL A 63 27.11 -6.71 8.46
N VAL A 64 28.41 -6.97 8.57
CA VAL A 64 29.02 -7.96 7.69
C VAL A 64 29.24 -9.18 8.56
N PRO A 65 28.52 -10.30 8.36
CA PRO A 65 28.87 -11.53 9.04
C PRO A 65 30.32 -11.79 8.66
N SER A 66 31.23 -11.76 9.65
CA SER A 66 32.63 -12.08 9.44
C SER A 66 32.65 -13.41 8.70
N SER A 67 33.00 -13.39 7.41
CA SER A 67 33.21 -14.59 6.63
C SER A 67 34.18 -15.42 7.44
N ARG A 68 33.73 -16.57 7.95
CA ARG A 68 34.60 -17.50 8.68
C ARG A 68 35.89 -17.61 7.89
N ASP A 69 37.00 -17.23 8.50
CA ASP A 69 38.32 -17.48 7.94
C ASP A 69 38.34 -18.95 7.55
N ALA A 70 38.42 -19.18 6.24
CA ALA A 70 38.50 -20.49 5.66
C ALA A 70 39.77 -21.12 6.23
N VAL A 71 39.60 -22.07 7.15
CA VAL A 71 40.68 -22.92 7.62
C VAL A 71 41.23 -23.63 6.38
N THR A 72 42.36 -23.11 5.88
CA THR A 72 43.17 -23.74 4.85
C THR A 72 43.75 -25.03 5.43
N ALA A 73 42.97 -26.10 5.37
CA ALA A 73 43.49 -27.46 5.45
C ALA A 73 43.94 -27.84 4.03
N SER A 74 45.24 -27.71 3.79
CA SER A 74 45.93 -28.18 2.60
C SER A 74 45.78 -29.69 2.45
N ASN A 75 45.14 -30.15 1.38
CA ASN A 75 45.40 -31.47 0.80
C ASN A 75 45.15 -31.41 -0.72
N PRO A 76 46.18 -31.56 -1.56
CA PRO A 76 46.03 -31.62 -3.00
C PRO A 76 46.01 -33.07 -3.47
N MET A 77 44.86 -33.55 -3.93
CA MET A 77 44.70 -34.45 -5.08
C MET A 77 43.30 -35.03 -5.07
N THR A 78 42.48 -34.62 -6.04
CA THR A 78 41.87 -35.49 -7.06
C THR A 78 40.78 -34.66 -7.74
N GLN A 79 41.04 -34.25 -8.99
CA GLN A 79 40.06 -33.62 -9.85
C GLN A 79 39.13 -34.69 -10.41
N THR A 80 37.83 -34.58 -10.11
CA THR A 80 36.81 -35.11 -11.02
C THR A 80 35.63 -34.14 -11.05
N LEU A 81 35.44 -33.57 -12.24
CA LEU A 81 34.41 -32.62 -12.62
C LEU A 81 33.01 -33.18 -12.34
N GLN A 82 32.38 -32.71 -11.26
CA GLN A 82 30.93 -32.60 -11.18
C GLN A 82 30.60 -31.20 -10.64
N ALA A 83 30.18 -30.31 -11.52
CA ALA A 83 29.66 -28.99 -11.17
C ALA A 83 28.31 -29.16 -10.46
N LYS A 84 28.37 -29.54 -9.18
CA LYS A 84 27.25 -29.52 -8.26
C LYS A 84 27.05 -28.06 -7.89
N HIS A 85 26.01 -27.42 -8.43
CA HIS A 85 25.61 -26.09 -7.98
C HIS A 85 25.50 -26.12 -6.44
N PRO A 86 26.24 -25.25 -5.71
CA PRO A 86 26.11 -25.19 -4.27
C PRO A 86 24.66 -24.86 -3.95
N VAL A 87 23.99 -25.78 -3.27
CA VAL A 87 22.68 -25.53 -2.68
C VAL A 87 22.83 -24.26 -1.85
N PRO A 88 22.03 -23.20 -2.09
CA PRO A 88 22.14 -21.99 -1.29
C PRO A 88 21.93 -22.37 0.17
N GLU A 89 22.98 -22.19 0.98
CA GLU A 89 22.91 -22.42 2.42
C GLU A 89 21.71 -21.64 2.94
N ARG A 90 20.70 -22.38 3.41
CA ARG A 90 19.50 -21.80 4.00
C ARG A 90 19.98 -21.05 5.24
N ARG A 91 20.12 -19.72 5.12
CA ARG A 91 20.44 -18.84 6.23
C ARG A 91 19.49 -19.19 7.38
N PRO A 92 20.01 -19.53 8.57
CA PRO A 92 19.15 -19.84 9.70
C PRO A 92 18.27 -18.62 9.98
N LYS A 93 16.96 -18.76 9.76
CA LYS A 93 15.98 -17.76 10.17
C LYS A 93 15.83 -17.91 11.67
N LEU A 94 16.60 -17.13 12.43
CA LEU A 94 16.40 -17.05 13.88
C LEU A 94 15.04 -16.37 14.12
N PRO A 95 14.06 -17.05 14.73
CA PRO A 95 12.81 -16.41 15.08
C PRO A 95 13.10 -15.35 16.14
N LEU A 96 12.95 -14.07 15.76
CA LEU A 96 13.04 -12.97 16.72
C LEU A 96 11.92 -13.14 17.75
N GLN A 97 12.25 -12.98 19.04
CA GLN A 97 11.23 -12.98 20.09
C GLN A 97 10.21 -11.86 19.82
N SER A 98 8.93 -12.13 20.10
CA SER A 98 7.83 -11.19 19.86
C SER A 98 8.00 -9.86 20.61
N SER A 99 8.65 -9.88 21.77
CA SER A 99 9.03 -8.69 22.54
C SER A 99 10.00 -7.78 21.79
N LEU A 100 10.97 -8.36 21.08
CA LEU A 100 11.96 -7.63 20.29
C LEU A 100 11.33 -7.02 19.02
N LEU A 101 10.46 -7.77 18.34
CA LEU A 101 9.69 -7.25 17.20
C LEU A 101 8.82 -6.04 17.58
N ARG A 102 8.18 -6.07 18.76
CA ARG A 102 7.42 -4.91 19.28
C ARG A 102 8.32 -3.70 19.55
N ARG A 103 9.53 -3.92 20.06
CA ARG A 103 10.51 -2.83 20.29
C ARG A 103 10.99 -2.22 18.98
N ILE A 104 11.33 -3.05 17.99
CA ILE A 104 11.73 -2.59 16.64
C ILE A 104 10.61 -1.74 16.05
N ARG A 105 9.36 -2.24 16.08
CA ARG A 105 8.22 -1.48 15.53
C ARG A 105 7.98 -0.15 16.23
N LYS A 106 8.17 -0.09 17.55
CA LYS A 106 8.05 1.15 18.33
C LYS A 106 9.16 2.14 17.99
N ALA A 107 10.39 1.67 17.78
CA ALA A 107 11.50 2.51 17.36
C ALA A 107 11.29 3.07 15.94
N GLU A 108 10.83 2.24 15.00
CA GLU A 108 10.47 2.68 13.64
C GLU A 108 9.43 3.82 13.65
N LEU A 109 8.38 3.68 14.48
CA LEU A 109 7.34 4.70 14.60
C LEU A 109 7.87 6.00 15.22
N LEU A 110 8.79 5.93 16.18
CA LEU A 110 9.42 7.11 16.77
C LEU A 110 10.31 7.84 15.76
N ILE A 111 11.15 7.12 15.01
CA ILE A 111 12.01 7.72 13.98
C ILE A 111 11.17 8.44 12.91
N MET A 112 10.08 7.81 12.45
CA MET A 112 9.19 8.45 11.47
C MET A 112 8.54 9.71 12.04
N ARG A 113 8.14 9.70 13.31
CA ARG A 113 7.54 10.87 13.97
C ARG A 113 8.54 12.02 14.08
N GLU A 114 9.74 11.75 14.57
CA GLU A 114 10.80 12.76 14.72
C GLU A 114 11.20 13.36 13.37
N SER A 115 11.33 12.51 12.34
CA SER A 115 11.61 12.96 10.97
C SER A 115 10.53 13.89 10.43
N MET A 116 9.26 13.62 10.74
CA MET A 116 8.15 14.50 10.36
C MET A 116 8.18 15.81 11.15
N GLU A 117 8.37 15.76 12.46
CA GLU A 117 8.43 16.95 13.33
C GLU A 117 9.60 17.87 12.94
N GLU A 118 10.74 17.33 12.55
CA GLU A 118 11.89 18.10 12.05
C GLU A 118 11.60 18.74 10.68
N ALA A 119 10.95 18.01 9.77
CA ALA A 119 10.51 18.56 8.49
C ALA A 119 9.51 19.71 8.67
N PHE A 120 8.55 19.58 9.59
CA PHE A 120 7.59 20.63 9.92
C PHE A 120 8.24 21.82 10.64
N GLY A 121 9.16 21.57 11.58
CA GLY A 121 9.90 22.62 12.29
C GLY A 121 10.78 23.45 11.35
N THR A 122 11.40 22.80 10.36
CA THR A 122 12.18 23.48 9.32
C THR A 122 11.30 24.41 8.46
N LEU A 123 10.09 23.97 8.11
CA LEU A 123 9.12 24.79 7.39
C LEU A 123 8.65 26.01 8.21
N GLN A 124 8.48 25.85 9.52
CA GLN A 124 8.04 26.93 10.39
C GLN A 124 9.13 27.99 10.61
N ARG A 125 10.40 27.59 10.78
CA ARG A 125 11.53 28.53 10.90
C ARG A 125 11.79 29.34 9.63
N LEU A 126 11.47 28.79 8.46
CA LEU A 126 11.51 29.52 7.19
C LEU A 126 10.41 30.58 7.07
N GLY A 127 9.35 30.51 7.90
CA GLY A 127 8.26 31.49 7.93
C GLY A 127 8.57 32.78 8.72
N ASP A 128 9.47 32.72 9.70
CA ASP A 128 9.69 33.81 10.67
C ASP A 128 10.91 34.70 10.38
N THR A 129 11.66 34.42 9.30
CA THR A 129 12.71 35.34 8.85
C THR A 129 12.10 36.53 8.12
N GLN A 130 11.76 37.58 8.88
CA GLN A 130 11.42 38.91 8.38
C GLN A 130 12.51 39.44 7.44
N VAL A 131 12.22 39.55 6.15
CA VAL A 131 12.92 40.45 5.25
C VAL A 131 11.91 41.05 4.27
N GLU A 132 11.87 42.38 4.20
CA GLU A 132 11.01 43.21 3.35
C GLU A 132 11.23 43.03 1.82
N GLY A 133 11.72 41.87 1.38
CA GLY A 133 11.71 41.38 -0.01
C GLY A 133 10.76 40.20 -0.24
N ALA A 134 9.89 39.88 0.72
CA ALA A 134 9.15 38.62 0.82
C ALA A 134 7.91 38.46 -0.08
N VAL A 135 7.64 39.38 -1.02
CA VAL A 135 6.58 39.14 -2.00
C VAL A 135 7.08 38.15 -3.06
N CYS A 136 8.28 38.33 -3.62
CA CYS A 136 8.83 37.40 -4.62
C CYS A 136 9.15 36.01 -4.04
N ALA A 137 9.66 35.94 -2.80
CA ALA A 137 10.03 34.67 -2.19
C ALA A 137 8.80 33.82 -1.81
N ARG A 138 7.66 34.41 -1.43
CA ARG A 138 6.40 33.66 -1.19
C ARG A 138 5.83 33.06 -2.46
N TRP A 139 5.91 33.77 -3.59
CA TRP A 139 5.49 33.23 -4.89
C TRP A 139 6.46 32.15 -5.37
N ALA A 140 7.77 32.32 -5.17
CA ALA A 140 8.76 31.30 -5.52
C ALA A 140 8.63 30.05 -4.65
N MET A 141 8.39 30.17 -3.34
CA MET A 141 8.25 29.02 -2.44
C MET A 141 6.89 28.33 -2.61
N ARG A 142 5.80 29.08 -2.87
CA ARG A 142 4.54 28.48 -3.34
C ARG A 142 4.72 27.80 -4.68
N ALA A 143 5.43 28.39 -5.64
CA ALA A 143 5.72 27.76 -6.92
C ALA A 143 6.60 26.52 -6.78
N VAL A 144 7.59 26.51 -5.88
CA VAL A 144 8.43 25.34 -5.61
C VAL A 144 7.67 24.26 -4.86
N LEU A 145 6.78 24.59 -3.92
CA LEU A 145 5.89 23.61 -3.27
C LEU A 145 4.78 23.12 -4.20
N PHE A 146 4.28 23.97 -5.11
CA PHE A 146 3.37 23.56 -6.18
C PHE A 146 4.11 22.69 -7.20
N LEU A 147 5.34 23.03 -7.60
CA LEU A 147 6.15 22.27 -8.56
C LEU A 147 6.73 20.98 -7.95
N SER A 148 7.05 20.94 -6.65
CA SER A 148 7.49 19.72 -5.97
C SER A 148 6.31 18.81 -5.60
N GLY A 149 5.16 19.39 -5.24
CA GLY A 149 3.89 18.69 -5.11
C GLY A 149 3.37 18.16 -6.46
N LEU A 150 3.56 18.91 -7.54
CA LEU A 150 3.27 18.50 -8.92
C LEU A 150 4.31 17.52 -9.49
N CYS A 151 5.54 17.46 -8.95
CA CYS A 151 6.50 16.41 -9.32
C CYS A 151 6.24 15.07 -8.61
N LEU A 152 5.44 15.05 -7.54
CA LEU A 152 4.88 13.81 -7.00
C LEU A 152 3.63 13.35 -7.78
N VAL A 153 3.14 14.15 -8.72
CA VAL A 153 2.11 13.74 -9.68
C VAL A 153 2.76 12.83 -10.72
N SER A 154 2.71 11.54 -10.38
CA SER A 154 2.57 10.43 -11.32
C SER A 154 3.78 10.09 -12.19
N CYS A 155 4.90 9.71 -11.57
CA CYS A 155 5.57 8.49 -12.04
C CYS A 155 4.70 7.28 -11.65
N GLN A 156 3.51 7.17 -12.25
CA GLN A 156 2.69 5.98 -12.09
C GLN A 156 3.40 4.86 -12.83
N GLU A 157 3.88 3.88 -12.06
CA GLU A 157 4.44 2.65 -12.61
C GLU A 157 3.47 2.08 -13.66
N PRO A 158 3.95 1.83 -14.89
CA PRO A 158 3.10 1.32 -15.96
C PRO A 158 2.48 -0.01 -15.52
N TRP A 159 1.25 -0.25 -15.96
CA TRP A 159 0.59 -1.52 -15.69
C TRP A 159 1.36 -2.68 -16.34
N PRO A 160 1.59 -3.78 -15.62
CA PRO A 160 2.24 -4.96 -16.19
C PRO A 160 1.33 -5.60 -17.25
N SER A 161 1.92 -6.43 -18.12
CA SER A 161 1.17 -7.13 -19.16
C SER A 161 0.06 -8.02 -18.56
N ASP A 162 -1.03 -8.17 -19.32
CA ASP A 162 -2.18 -9.01 -18.95
C ASP A 162 -1.85 -10.52 -18.95
N SER A 163 -0.72 -10.90 -19.56
CA SER A 163 -0.26 -12.29 -19.57
C SER A 163 0.18 -12.77 -18.18
N ILE A 164 0.08 -14.08 -17.96
CA ILE A 164 0.77 -14.74 -16.84
C ILE A 164 2.27 -14.50 -16.98
N GLY A 165 2.94 -14.24 -15.85
CA GLY A 165 4.38 -14.09 -15.77
C GLY A 165 4.90 -14.41 -14.38
N GLU A 166 6.19 -14.19 -14.14
CA GLU A 166 6.80 -14.39 -12.82
C GLU A 166 6.19 -13.45 -11.76
N ARG A 167 6.19 -13.88 -10.51
CA ARG A 167 5.72 -13.10 -9.37
C ARG A 167 6.75 -12.03 -8.98
N THR A 168 6.75 -10.91 -9.70
CA THR A 168 7.61 -9.76 -9.41
C THR A 168 6.97 -8.79 -8.41
N VAL A 169 7.80 -7.96 -7.77
CA VAL A 169 7.33 -6.89 -6.87
C VAL A 169 6.39 -5.92 -7.60
N GLU A 170 6.69 -5.61 -8.86
CA GLU A 170 5.88 -4.75 -9.74
C GLU A 170 4.48 -5.32 -10.00
N ARG A 171 4.38 -6.63 -10.28
CA ARG A 171 3.07 -7.28 -10.50
C ARG A 171 2.24 -7.35 -9.23
N ILE A 172 2.88 -7.58 -8.08
CA ILE A 172 2.20 -7.54 -6.77
C ILE A 172 1.76 -6.10 -6.45
N SER A 173 2.62 -5.10 -6.65
CA SER A 173 2.30 -3.68 -6.38
C SER A 173 1.13 -3.23 -7.26
N ALA A 174 1.15 -3.56 -8.56
CA ALA A 174 0.07 -3.30 -9.50
C ALA A 174 -1.24 -3.95 -9.05
N GLY A 175 -1.22 -5.23 -8.69
CA GLY A 175 -2.44 -5.91 -8.24
C GLY A 175 -2.99 -5.34 -6.93
N LYS A 176 -2.13 -4.97 -5.96
CA LYS A 176 -2.57 -4.26 -4.74
C LYS A 176 -3.17 -2.89 -5.06
N ARG A 177 -2.53 -2.12 -5.94
CA ARG A 177 -3.01 -0.82 -6.40
C ARG A 177 -4.37 -0.94 -7.07
N ALA A 178 -4.52 -1.83 -8.04
CA ALA A 178 -5.79 -2.07 -8.73
C ALA A 178 -6.88 -2.52 -7.74
N GLY A 179 -6.54 -3.41 -6.80
CA GLY A 179 -7.44 -3.90 -5.76
C GLY A 179 -8.14 -2.79 -4.97
N LYS A 180 -7.43 -1.69 -4.69
CA LYS A 180 -8.01 -0.53 -3.96
C LYS A 180 -9.15 0.14 -4.74
N PHE A 181 -9.02 0.25 -6.06
CA PHE A 181 -10.03 0.93 -6.88
C PHE A 181 -11.26 0.05 -7.15
N ILE A 182 -11.07 -1.27 -7.22
CA ILE A 182 -12.14 -2.21 -7.52
C ILE A 182 -12.81 -2.80 -6.27
N ALA A 183 -12.34 -2.48 -5.06
CA ALA A 183 -12.79 -3.08 -3.80
C ALA A 183 -14.31 -3.04 -3.62
N CYS A 184 -14.93 -1.88 -3.81
CA CYS A 184 -16.37 -1.70 -3.65
C CYS A 184 -17.16 -2.60 -4.63
N THR A 185 -16.81 -2.57 -5.92
CA THR A 185 -17.50 -3.35 -6.96
C THR A 185 -17.27 -4.87 -6.79
N VAL A 186 -16.08 -5.28 -6.34
CA VAL A 186 -15.81 -6.68 -5.99
C VAL A 186 -16.69 -7.10 -4.81
N CYS A 187 -16.74 -6.30 -3.74
CA CYS A 187 -17.57 -6.58 -2.57
C CYS A 187 -19.04 -6.73 -2.95
N GLU A 188 -19.58 -5.77 -3.71
CA GLU A 188 -20.95 -5.79 -4.20
C GLU A 188 -21.29 -7.12 -4.90
N HIS A 189 -20.50 -7.53 -5.89
CA HIS A 189 -20.78 -8.76 -6.61
C HIS A 189 -20.61 -10.01 -5.75
N VAL A 190 -19.66 -10.01 -4.81
CA VAL A 190 -19.47 -11.11 -3.87
C VAL A 190 -20.69 -11.24 -2.95
N VAL A 191 -21.15 -10.14 -2.35
CA VAL A 191 -22.34 -10.10 -1.51
C VAL A 191 -23.58 -10.55 -2.30
N GLN A 192 -23.81 -9.98 -3.48
CA GLN A 192 -24.94 -10.36 -4.34
C GLN A 192 -24.91 -11.86 -4.70
N SER A 193 -23.71 -12.43 -4.87
CA SER A 193 -23.56 -13.86 -5.14
C SER A 193 -23.80 -14.76 -3.93
N ALA A 194 -23.67 -14.21 -2.72
CA ALA A 194 -23.92 -14.90 -1.46
C ALA A 194 -25.39 -14.85 -1.04
N LEU A 195 -26.17 -13.91 -1.58
CA LEU A 195 -27.61 -13.83 -1.30
C LEU A 195 -28.33 -15.10 -1.80
N PRO A 196 -29.22 -15.69 -0.98
CA PRO A 196 -30.04 -16.82 -1.39
C PRO A 196 -31.01 -16.40 -2.49
N LYS A 197 -31.30 -17.33 -3.41
CA LYS A 197 -32.36 -17.16 -4.42
C LYS A 197 -33.72 -17.48 -3.77
N THR A 198 -34.24 -16.54 -2.99
CA THR A 198 -35.59 -16.61 -2.40
C THR A 198 -36.44 -15.46 -2.92
N SER A 199 -37.71 -15.74 -3.22
CA SER A 199 -38.70 -14.73 -3.62
C SER A 199 -39.41 -14.10 -2.42
N GLU A 200 -39.26 -14.67 -1.21
CA GLU A 200 -39.96 -14.21 -0.01
C GLU A 200 -39.11 -13.25 0.82
N VAL A 201 -39.60 -12.04 1.02
CA VAL A 201 -38.92 -10.94 1.73
C VAL A 201 -38.61 -11.31 3.18
N ASP A 202 -39.57 -11.90 3.89
CA ASP A 202 -39.42 -12.27 5.30
C ASP A 202 -38.36 -13.36 5.49
N ASP A 203 -38.27 -14.30 4.56
CA ASP A 203 -37.24 -15.34 4.59
C ASP A 203 -35.86 -14.77 4.30
N LEU A 204 -35.77 -13.83 3.35
CA LEU A 204 -34.52 -13.12 3.09
C LEU A 204 -34.04 -12.34 4.33
N ARG A 205 -34.95 -11.65 5.04
CA ARG A 205 -34.62 -10.96 6.29
C ARG A 205 -34.08 -11.90 7.36
N LYS A 206 -34.76 -13.04 7.57
CA LYS A 206 -34.34 -14.05 8.55
C LYS A 206 -32.97 -14.63 8.22
N ILE A 207 -32.69 -14.88 6.94
CA ILE A 207 -31.39 -15.38 6.49
C ILE A 207 -30.32 -14.31 6.68
N LEU A 208 -30.58 -13.06 6.31
CA LEU A 208 -29.63 -11.96 6.53
C LEU A 208 -29.35 -11.74 8.01
N ALA A 209 -30.33 -11.96 8.89
CA ALA A 209 -30.16 -11.84 10.34
C ALA A 209 -29.60 -13.11 11.01
N SER A 210 -29.35 -14.18 10.25
CA SER A 210 -28.87 -15.44 10.83
C SER A 210 -27.37 -15.38 11.15
N GLU A 211 -26.97 -16.05 12.23
CA GLU A 211 -25.56 -16.19 12.61
C GLU A 211 -24.77 -16.92 11.52
N GLU A 212 -25.38 -17.91 10.84
CA GLU A 212 -24.76 -18.66 9.74
C GLU A 212 -24.33 -17.75 8.58
N PHE A 213 -25.16 -16.75 8.23
CA PHE A 213 -24.82 -15.80 7.18
C PHE A 213 -23.66 -14.89 7.57
N VAL A 214 -23.64 -14.43 8.82
CA VAL A 214 -22.54 -13.63 9.39
C VAL A 214 -21.24 -14.43 9.39
N GLU A 215 -21.27 -15.68 9.87
CA GLU A 215 -20.12 -16.58 9.87
C GLU A 215 -19.61 -16.85 8.45
N HIS A 216 -20.52 -17.03 7.48
CA HIS A 216 -20.15 -17.23 6.08
C HIS A 216 -19.44 -16.02 5.49
N LEU A 217 -19.93 -14.80 5.75
CA LEU A 217 -19.27 -13.57 5.31
C LEU A 217 -17.95 -13.31 6.07
N GLY A 218 -17.89 -13.69 7.35
CA GLY A 218 -16.71 -13.57 8.21
C GLY A 218 -15.57 -14.52 7.82
N ASP A 219 -15.87 -15.67 7.19
CA ASP A 219 -14.86 -16.52 6.59
C ASP A 219 -14.37 -15.97 5.24
N ALA A 220 -13.61 -14.87 5.32
CA ALA A 220 -13.02 -14.20 4.17
C ALA A 220 -12.20 -15.16 3.28
N LYS A 221 -11.63 -16.23 3.83
CA LYS A 221 -10.83 -17.18 3.06
C LYS A 221 -11.69 -18.03 2.12
N THR A 222 -12.86 -18.49 2.56
CA THR A 222 -13.78 -19.24 1.71
C THR A 222 -14.60 -18.32 0.81
N THR A 223 -15.01 -17.16 1.31
CA THR A 223 -15.77 -16.16 0.56
C THR A 223 -14.92 -15.53 -0.56
N CYS A 224 -13.67 -15.18 -0.28
CA CYS A 224 -12.75 -14.58 -1.25
C CYS A 224 -11.82 -15.58 -1.96
N GLY A 225 -12.12 -16.88 -1.91
CA GLY A 225 -11.31 -17.87 -2.62
C GLY A 225 -11.31 -17.65 -4.13
N MET A 226 -10.13 -17.57 -4.75
CA MET A 226 -9.97 -17.24 -6.17
C MET A 226 -10.77 -18.17 -7.11
N LYS A 227 -10.99 -19.44 -6.75
CA LYS A 227 -11.86 -20.36 -7.52
C LYS A 227 -13.31 -19.87 -7.61
N ARG A 228 -13.88 -19.41 -6.48
CA ARG A 228 -15.25 -18.87 -6.41
C ARG A 228 -15.33 -17.53 -7.12
N LEU A 229 -14.36 -16.64 -6.87
CA LEU A 229 -14.27 -15.34 -7.52
C LEU A 229 -14.11 -15.46 -9.05
N ALA A 230 -13.24 -16.35 -9.54
CA ALA A 230 -13.08 -16.60 -10.96
C ALA A 230 -14.39 -17.08 -11.60
N THR A 231 -15.09 -18.03 -10.97
CA THR A 231 -16.39 -18.53 -11.44
C THR A 231 -17.44 -17.40 -11.49
N LEU A 232 -17.49 -16.58 -10.44
CA LEU A 232 -18.39 -15.44 -10.35
C LEU A 232 -18.12 -14.41 -11.46
N PHE A 233 -16.87 -13.99 -11.62
CA PHE A 233 -16.50 -12.93 -12.56
C PHE A 233 -16.57 -13.40 -14.02
N LYS A 234 -16.28 -14.68 -14.29
CA LYS A 234 -16.53 -15.29 -15.61
C LYS A 234 -18.01 -15.31 -15.95
N ARG A 235 -18.86 -15.73 -15.00
CA ARG A 235 -20.32 -15.71 -15.17
C ARG A 235 -20.86 -14.30 -15.44
N LEU A 236 -20.34 -13.31 -14.73
CA LEU A 236 -20.72 -11.90 -14.90
C LEU A 236 -20.02 -11.20 -16.08
N LYS A 237 -19.08 -11.89 -16.74
CA LYS A 237 -18.21 -11.34 -17.80
C LYS A 237 -17.49 -10.06 -17.35
N LEU A 238 -16.98 -10.01 -16.13
CA LEU A 238 -16.29 -8.83 -15.57
C LEU A 238 -14.78 -8.99 -15.62
N GLU A 239 -14.07 -8.01 -16.15
CA GLU A 239 -12.61 -7.96 -16.21
C GLU A 239 -12.07 -6.68 -15.55
N VAL A 240 -10.93 -6.80 -14.86
CA VAL A 240 -10.17 -5.64 -14.40
C VAL A 240 -9.56 -4.90 -15.60
N ALA A 241 -10.01 -3.67 -15.81
CA ALA A 241 -9.48 -2.74 -16.80
C ALA A 241 -8.56 -1.73 -16.12
N ALA A 242 -7.28 -1.75 -16.51
CA ALA A 242 -6.31 -0.75 -16.11
C ALA A 242 -6.47 0.52 -16.95
N LEU A 243 -6.56 1.67 -16.30
CA LEU A 243 -6.72 2.98 -16.93
C LEU A 243 -5.36 3.71 -17.05
N PRO A 244 -5.19 4.59 -18.06
CA PRO A 244 -3.92 5.29 -18.31
C PRO A 244 -3.57 6.32 -17.22
N ASP A 245 -4.56 6.73 -16.42
CA ASP A 245 -4.39 7.58 -15.23
C ASP A 245 -3.92 6.80 -13.99
N GLY A 246 -3.53 5.53 -14.16
CA GLY A 246 -3.08 4.62 -13.11
C GLY A 246 -4.16 4.21 -12.12
N THR A 247 -5.43 4.40 -12.44
CA THR A 247 -6.57 3.80 -11.74
C THR A 247 -7.00 2.48 -12.40
N ALA A 248 -7.94 1.76 -11.79
CA ALA A 248 -8.49 0.53 -12.33
C ALA A 248 -10.00 0.44 -12.06
N GLU A 249 -10.73 -0.24 -12.95
CA GLU A 249 -12.16 -0.47 -12.78
C GLU A 249 -12.56 -1.86 -13.28
N LEU A 250 -13.72 -2.36 -12.84
CA LEU A 250 -14.29 -3.59 -13.40
C LEU A 250 -15.19 -3.25 -14.59
N ARG A 251 -14.83 -3.75 -15.78
CA ARG A 251 -15.63 -3.58 -16.99
C ARG A 251 -16.21 -4.90 -17.44
N ALA A 252 -17.42 -4.84 -18.00
CA ALA A 252 -17.96 -5.97 -18.76
C ALA A 252 -17.09 -6.22 -20.00
N THR A 253 -16.72 -7.47 -20.25
CA THR A 253 -15.96 -7.85 -21.44
C THR A 253 -16.80 -7.67 -22.69
N LYS A 254 -16.14 -7.32 -23.80
CA LYS A 254 -16.80 -7.24 -25.11
C LYS A 254 -17.33 -8.63 -25.49
N SER A 255 -18.47 -8.70 -26.19
CA SER A 255 -19.46 -9.80 -26.18
C SER A 255 -18.98 -11.24 -26.40
N HIS A 256 -17.72 -11.48 -26.79
CA HIS A 256 -17.19 -12.81 -27.10
C HIS A 256 -15.92 -13.22 -26.35
N SER A 257 -15.26 -12.34 -25.56
CA SER A 257 -14.09 -12.75 -24.77
C SER A 257 -14.48 -13.12 -23.34
N GLU A 258 -14.16 -14.35 -22.92
CA GLU A 258 -14.28 -14.75 -21.52
C GLU A 258 -13.16 -14.09 -20.71
N PRO A 259 -13.47 -13.43 -19.57
CA PRO A 259 -12.43 -12.84 -18.74
C PRO A 259 -11.52 -13.91 -18.18
N PHE A 260 -10.22 -13.64 -18.21
CA PHE A 260 -9.22 -14.60 -17.78
C PHE A 260 -8.96 -14.45 -16.28
N TYR A 261 -9.28 -15.49 -15.51
CA TYR A 261 -8.94 -15.59 -14.09
C TYR A 261 -8.50 -17.00 -13.75
N GLU A 262 -7.32 -17.11 -13.15
CA GLU A 262 -6.77 -18.36 -12.64
C GLU A 262 -6.59 -18.37 -11.13
N GLU A 263 -6.69 -19.56 -10.55
CA GLU A 263 -6.40 -19.87 -9.14
C GLU A 263 -4.89 -19.89 -8.85
N ILE A 264 -4.04 -19.90 -9.89
CA ILE A 264 -2.58 -19.92 -9.79
C ILE A 264 -2.04 -18.51 -9.51
N ASN A 265 -2.52 -17.86 -8.46
CA ASN A 265 -2.03 -16.54 -8.03
C ASN A 265 -1.00 -16.63 -6.89
N LYS A 266 -0.71 -17.85 -6.41
CA LYS A 266 0.27 -18.12 -5.34
C LYS A 266 1.61 -18.66 -5.85
N SER A 267 1.69 -19.09 -7.11
CA SER A 267 2.94 -19.60 -7.70
C SER A 267 3.95 -18.47 -7.91
N GLU A 268 5.22 -18.76 -7.70
CA GLU A 268 6.32 -17.82 -7.99
C GLU A 268 6.55 -17.68 -9.50
N LEU A 269 6.35 -18.76 -10.27
CA LEU A 269 6.62 -18.81 -11.71
C LEU A 269 5.42 -18.41 -12.58
N ALA A 270 4.21 -18.53 -12.04
CA ALA A 270 2.96 -18.24 -12.74
C ALA A 270 2.11 -17.33 -11.86
N PHE A 271 2.06 -16.05 -12.21
CA PHE A 271 1.36 -15.02 -11.48
C PHE A 271 0.57 -14.13 -12.44
N HIS A 272 -0.74 -14.10 -12.23
CA HIS A 272 -1.67 -13.24 -12.94
C HIS A 272 -2.13 -12.09 -12.04
N TRP A 273 -1.68 -10.87 -12.35
CA TRP A 273 -1.87 -9.73 -11.46
C TRP A 273 -3.33 -9.29 -11.32
N LYS A 274 -4.18 -9.46 -12.35
CA LYS A 274 -5.62 -9.16 -12.27
C LYS A 274 -6.38 -10.15 -11.37
N SER A 275 -6.05 -11.45 -11.44
CA SER A 275 -6.57 -12.44 -10.48
C SER A 275 -6.22 -12.05 -9.04
N PHE A 276 -4.95 -11.71 -8.82
CA PHE A 276 -4.49 -11.27 -7.51
C PHE A 276 -5.19 -9.98 -7.06
N ALA A 277 -5.44 -9.02 -7.95
CA ALA A 277 -6.16 -7.78 -7.64
C ALA A 277 -7.58 -8.07 -7.12
N VAL A 278 -8.32 -8.96 -7.79
CA VAL A 278 -9.70 -9.33 -7.38
C VAL A 278 -9.71 -10.09 -6.05
N GLU A 279 -8.81 -11.06 -5.86
CA GLU A 279 -8.70 -11.77 -4.57
C GLU A 279 -8.31 -10.81 -3.43
N HIS A 280 -7.32 -9.93 -3.67
CA HIS A 280 -6.86 -8.96 -2.69
C HIS A 280 -7.95 -7.94 -2.33
N ALA A 281 -8.66 -7.42 -3.32
CA ALA A 281 -9.80 -6.51 -3.13
C ALA A 281 -10.86 -7.12 -2.22
N CYS A 282 -11.25 -8.38 -2.48
CA CYS A 282 -12.22 -9.08 -1.65
C CYS A 282 -11.68 -9.29 -0.22
N LEU A 283 -10.44 -9.80 -0.10
CA LEU A 283 -9.85 -10.09 1.21
C LEU A 283 -9.68 -8.84 2.07
N GLU A 284 -9.31 -7.70 1.50
CA GLU A 284 -9.19 -6.46 2.27
C GLU A 284 -10.53 -6.02 2.86
N VAL A 285 -11.62 -6.11 2.10
CA VAL A 285 -12.96 -5.74 2.57
C VAL A 285 -13.45 -6.71 3.64
N PHE A 286 -13.48 -8.02 3.36
CA PHE A 286 -14.08 -8.99 4.27
C PHE A 286 -13.20 -9.33 5.48
N ARG A 287 -11.88 -9.12 5.43
CA ARG A 287 -11.02 -9.34 6.60
C ARG A 287 -11.11 -8.21 7.63
N GLN A 288 -11.36 -6.98 7.18
CA GLN A 288 -11.40 -5.81 8.05
C GLN A 288 -12.84 -5.47 8.47
N ASP A 289 -13.79 -5.62 7.55
CA ASP A 289 -15.11 -4.98 7.64
C ASP A 289 -16.29 -5.94 7.47
N ALA A 290 -16.13 -7.25 7.66
CA ALA A 290 -17.24 -8.21 7.48
C ALA A 290 -18.50 -7.84 8.29
N ASP A 291 -18.34 -7.48 9.57
CA ASP A 291 -19.46 -7.08 10.45
C ASP A 291 -20.09 -5.76 9.99
N SER A 292 -19.27 -4.82 9.51
CA SER A 292 -19.72 -3.54 8.97
C SER A 292 -20.52 -3.72 7.68
N VAL A 293 -20.04 -4.59 6.78
CA VAL A 293 -20.73 -4.96 5.54
C VAL A 293 -22.07 -5.60 5.87
N HIS A 294 -22.10 -6.57 6.79
CA HIS A 294 -23.33 -7.22 7.23
C HIS A 294 -24.34 -6.24 7.85
N SER A 295 -23.88 -5.39 8.76
CA SER A 295 -24.73 -4.37 9.40
C SER A 295 -25.30 -3.38 8.39
N ALA A 296 -24.48 -2.95 7.41
CA ALA A 296 -24.92 -2.06 6.34
C ALA A 296 -25.97 -2.74 5.45
N MET A 297 -25.79 -4.02 5.12
CA MET A 297 -26.76 -4.80 4.35
C MET A 297 -28.12 -4.90 5.06
N LEU A 298 -28.12 -5.26 6.35
CA LEU A 298 -29.35 -5.35 7.14
C LEU A 298 -30.07 -4.00 7.22
N LYS A 299 -29.33 -2.93 7.47
CA LYS A 299 -29.87 -1.58 7.56
C LYS A 299 -30.55 -1.14 6.26
N GLU A 300 -29.93 -1.39 5.12
CA GLU A 300 -30.52 -1.00 3.83
C GLU A 300 -31.66 -1.90 3.42
N PHE A 301 -31.57 -3.20 3.72
CA PHE A 301 -32.70 -4.10 3.55
C PHE A 301 -33.93 -3.59 4.32
N ASP A 302 -33.77 -3.23 5.59
CA ASP A 302 -34.85 -2.69 6.41
C ASP A 302 -35.43 -1.40 5.86
N LYS A 303 -34.56 -0.51 5.36
CA LYS A 303 -34.96 0.74 4.72
C LYS A 303 -35.77 0.47 3.43
N LEU A 304 -35.32 -0.44 2.58
CA LEU A 304 -36.03 -0.81 1.35
C LEU A 304 -37.40 -1.41 1.65
N VAL A 305 -37.51 -2.27 2.66
CA VAL A 305 -38.80 -2.82 3.10
C VAL A 305 -39.73 -1.72 3.61
N ALA A 306 -39.21 -0.72 4.30
CA ALA A 306 -40.00 0.41 4.79
C ALA A 306 -40.47 1.37 3.68
N GLU A 307 -39.64 1.58 2.64
CA GLU A 307 -39.91 2.50 1.53
C GLU A 307 -40.76 1.88 0.41
N THR A 308 -40.78 0.55 0.26
CA THR A 308 -41.51 -0.11 -0.82
C THR A 308 -43.00 -0.26 -0.47
N PRO A 309 -43.94 0.40 -1.19
CA PRO A 309 -45.37 0.27 -0.93
C PRO A 309 -45.86 -1.17 -1.17
N SER A 310 -46.87 -1.60 -0.40
CA SER A 310 -47.28 -3.01 -0.26
C SER A 310 -47.65 -3.75 -1.56
N GLU A 311 -47.94 -3.02 -2.65
CA GLU A 311 -48.24 -3.64 -3.95
C GLU A 311 -46.99 -3.91 -4.81
N GLU A 312 -45.93 -3.09 -4.70
CA GLU A 312 -44.67 -3.30 -5.45
C GLU A 312 -43.68 -4.21 -4.74
N ALA A 313 -43.87 -4.43 -3.43
CA ALA A 313 -43.10 -5.36 -2.61
C ALA A 313 -43.17 -6.84 -3.06
N ARG A 314 -43.99 -7.16 -4.09
CA ARG A 314 -44.05 -8.48 -4.73
C ARG A 314 -43.03 -8.69 -5.85
N LYS A 315 -42.28 -7.66 -6.28
CA LYS A 315 -41.14 -7.85 -7.20
C LYS A 315 -39.99 -8.53 -6.43
N ASP A 316 -39.17 -9.32 -7.13
CA ASP A 316 -38.08 -10.10 -6.55
C ASP A 316 -37.17 -9.19 -5.68
N PRO A 317 -37.17 -9.35 -4.34
CA PRO A 317 -36.42 -8.46 -3.44
C PRO A 317 -34.91 -8.51 -3.70
N SER A 318 -34.42 -9.58 -4.31
CA SER A 318 -33.01 -9.70 -4.72
C SER A 318 -32.64 -8.75 -5.87
N GLU A 319 -33.61 -8.31 -6.70
CA GLU A 319 -33.37 -7.31 -7.75
C GLU A 319 -33.33 -5.90 -7.17
N VAL A 320 -34.18 -5.60 -6.19
CA VAL A 320 -34.21 -4.29 -5.53
C VAL A 320 -32.91 -4.04 -4.77
N LEU A 321 -32.40 -5.04 -4.05
CA LEU A 321 -31.09 -4.97 -3.41
C LEU A 321 -29.98 -4.73 -4.45
N ARG A 322 -30.00 -5.44 -5.58
CA ARG A 322 -29.00 -5.29 -6.65
C ARG A 322 -28.92 -3.87 -7.21
N GLY A 323 -30.03 -3.14 -7.31
CA GLY A 323 -30.04 -1.76 -7.81
C GLY A 323 -29.45 -0.74 -6.83
N ASN A 324 -29.54 -0.99 -5.52
CA ASN A 324 -29.21 -0.01 -4.49
C ASN A 324 -27.86 -0.25 -3.78
N PHE A 325 -27.19 -1.37 -4.05
CA PHE A 325 -25.88 -1.67 -3.46
C PHE A 325 -24.79 -0.64 -3.77
N CYS A 326 -24.80 -0.04 -4.97
CA CYS A 326 -23.88 1.05 -5.34
C CYS A 326 -23.96 2.25 -4.37
N MET A 327 -25.14 2.58 -3.86
CA MET A 327 -25.34 3.70 -2.93
C MET A 327 -24.85 3.37 -1.53
N LEU A 328 -24.96 2.09 -1.12
CA LEU A 328 -24.55 1.62 0.20
C LEU A 328 -23.04 1.79 0.44
N PHE A 329 -22.24 1.47 -0.58
CA PHE A 329 -20.79 1.49 -0.45
C PHE A 329 -20.18 2.88 -0.58
N ALA A 330 -20.83 3.80 -1.31
CA ALA A 330 -20.46 5.22 -1.26
C ALA A 330 -20.58 5.80 0.17
N ALA A 331 -21.47 5.25 1.01
CA ALA A 331 -21.63 5.66 2.40
C ALA A 331 -20.61 5.00 3.35
N LEU A 332 -20.07 3.83 3.02
CA LEU A 332 -18.99 3.19 3.79
C LEU A 332 -17.59 3.72 3.44
N ALA A 333 -17.44 4.34 2.27
CA ALA A 333 -16.17 4.94 1.82
C ALA A 333 -15.93 6.37 2.33
N ASN A 334 -16.89 6.97 3.05
CA ASN A 334 -16.81 8.30 3.66
C ASN A 334 -16.79 8.19 5.20
#